data_AF-A0A7S4V040-F1
#
_entry.id   AF-A0A7S4V040-F1
#
_cell.length_a   1.000
_cell.length_b   1.000
_cell.length_c   1.000
_cell.angle_alpha   90.00
_cell.angle_beta   90.00
_cell.angle_gamma   90.00
#
_symmetry.space_group_name_H-M   'P 1'
#
loop_
_entity.id
_entity.type
_entity.pdbx_description
1 polymer ?
#
loop_
_entity_poly.entity_id
_entity_poly.type
_entity_poly.pdbx_seq_one_letter_code
_entity_poly.pdbx_strand_id
1 'polypeptide(L)'
;SHGGCELRRLPRRGRARTSSAACVRSCQQSASGLERGALASETAMVVRNVGRPAPLLDNPSVALCVVLLGANVLLFLVSSSGVIAISTLRQSCDVPVWYFMILVGFISMGSCVFFMRMALLEHGSDVQWLQIGGAVCLMALVKAAVVFWGVLIIIQIYKGNQCQDAQGVVGFAYVCTALFVVNTGVCLLVAKLVFLPSLTLQLFKLRQLK
;
A
#
# COMPACT_ATOMS: atom_id res chain seq x y z
N SER A 1 10.90 -53.32 2.11
CA SER A 1 9.96 -52.89 1.07
C SER A 1 10.48 -51.65 0.38
N HIS A 2 11.08 -51.84 -0.79
CA HIS A 2 11.72 -50.80 -1.61
C HIS A 2 10.71 -50.24 -2.61
N GLY A 3 10.49 -48.91 -2.58
CA GLY A 3 9.74 -48.19 -3.61
C GLY A 3 10.72 -47.42 -4.50
N GLY A 4 10.94 -47.92 -5.72
CA GLY A 4 11.90 -47.42 -6.69
C GLY A 4 11.49 -46.12 -7.36
N CYS A 5 12.49 -45.30 -7.67
CA CYS A 5 12.41 -44.06 -8.42
C CYS A 5 12.46 -44.41 -9.93
N GLU A 6 11.33 -44.29 -10.63
CA GLU A 6 11.27 -44.55 -12.08
C GLU A 6 11.64 -43.29 -12.88
N LEU A 7 12.88 -43.30 -13.41
CA LEU A 7 13.40 -42.30 -14.33
C LEU A 7 12.82 -42.56 -15.74
N ARG A 8 11.74 -41.87 -16.13
CA ARG A 8 11.25 -41.93 -17.52
C ARG A 8 12.08 -41.05 -18.45
N ARG A 9 12.84 -41.72 -19.32
CA ARG A 9 13.61 -41.15 -20.43
C ARG A 9 12.70 -40.51 -21.49
N LEU A 10 13.15 -39.35 -21.97
CA LEU A 10 12.73 -38.67 -23.20
C LEU A 10 12.88 -39.55 -24.46
N PRO A 11 12.02 -39.40 -25.47
CA PRO A 11 12.41 -39.61 -26.86
C PRO A 11 12.76 -38.27 -27.54
N ARG A 12 14.04 -38.14 -27.90
CA ARG A 12 14.50 -37.32 -29.03
C ARG A 12 13.98 -37.95 -30.32
N ARG A 13 13.23 -37.19 -31.14
CA ARG A 13 13.04 -37.30 -32.60
C ARG A 13 12.27 -36.05 -32.99
N GLY A 14 12.53 -35.35 -34.08
CA GLY A 14 13.19 -35.67 -35.32
C GLY A 14 12.52 -34.77 -36.35
N ARG A 15 13.32 -33.94 -37.03
CA ARG A 15 12.85 -32.97 -38.02
C ARG A 15 12.35 -33.73 -39.25
N ALA A 16 11.07 -33.59 -39.60
CA ALA A 16 10.52 -34.06 -40.87
C ALA A 16 9.56 -33.00 -41.44
N ARG A 17 9.96 -32.42 -42.58
CA ARG A 17 9.09 -31.70 -43.51
C ARG A 17 8.33 -32.74 -44.34
N THR A 18 7.01 -32.58 -44.51
CA THR A 18 6.28 -32.73 -45.79
C THR A 18 4.77 -32.50 -45.62
N SER A 19 4.18 -31.80 -46.62
CA SER A 19 2.77 -31.84 -47.07
C SER A 19 1.69 -31.43 -46.05
N SER A 20 1.14 -30.22 -46.07
CA SER A 20 0.21 -29.62 -47.06
C SER A 20 -0.97 -30.54 -47.46
N ALA A 21 -2.18 -30.02 -47.21
CA ALA A 21 -3.47 -30.40 -47.80
C ALA A 21 -4.34 -31.53 -47.16
N ALA A 22 -4.30 -31.75 -45.84
CA ALA A 22 -5.26 -32.68 -45.20
C ALA A 22 -5.85 -32.22 -43.84
N CYS A 23 -5.76 -30.94 -43.48
CA CYS A 23 -6.34 -30.43 -42.23
C CYS A 23 -7.15 -29.14 -42.43
N VAL A 24 -8.00 -29.11 -43.47
CA VAL A 24 -8.93 -27.98 -43.74
C VAL A 24 -10.41 -28.42 -43.65
N ARG A 25 -10.72 -29.71 -43.49
CA ARG A 25 -12.11 -30.19 -43.43
C ARG A 25 -12.64 -30.59 -42.04
N SER A 26 -11.85 -30.48 -40.97
CA SER A 26 -12.33 -30.69 -39.60
C SER A 26 -12.70 -29.39 -38.86
N CYS A 27 -12.47 -28.21 -39.44
CA CYS A 27 -12.79 -26.93 -38.78
C CYS A 27 -14.20 -26.41 -39.07
N GLN A 28 -15.00 -27.08 -39.92
CA GLN A 28 -16.29 -26.54 -40.37
C GLN A 28 -17.53 -27.18 -39.71
N GLN A 29 -17.35 -28.17 -38.84
CA GLN A 29 -18.45 -28.78 -38.06
C GLN A 29 -18.46 -28.42 -36.57
N SER A 30 -17.49 -27.65 -36.06
CA SER A 30 -17.50 -27.17 -34.67
C SER A 30 -18.11 -25.77 -34.49
N ALA A 31 -18.66 -25.17 -35.55
CA ALA A 31 -19.26 -23.83 -35.49
C ALA A 31 -20.75 -23.83 -35.12
N SER A 32 -21.46 -24.95 -35.23
CA SER A 32 -22.90 -25.04 -34.91
C SER A 32 -23.21 -25.52 -33.49
N GLY A 33 -22.18 -25.86 -32.70
CA GLY A 33 -22.31 -26.17 -31.26
C GLY A 33 -21.97 -24.99 -30.33
N LEU A 34 -21.49 -23.87 -30.88
CA LEU A 34 -20.89 -22.77 -30.10
C LEU A 34 -21.89 -21.71 -29.62
N GLU A 35 -23.16 -21.75 -30.04
CA GLU A 35 -24.17 -20.76 -29.61
C GLU A 35 -24.99 -21.19 -28.40
N ARG A 36 -24.96 -22.48 -28.00
CA ARG A 36 -25.60 -22.93 -26.74
C ARG A 36 -24.67 -22.91 -25.53
N GLY A 37 -23.39 -22.60 -25.71
CA GLY A 37 -22.41 -22.47 -24.62
C GLY A 37 -22.22 -21.04 -24.10
N ALA A 38 -22.61 -20.01 -24.88
CA ALA A 38 -22.35 -18.62 -24.51
C ALA A 38 -23.26 -18.09 -23.40
N LEU A 39 -24.46 -18.67 -23.19
CA LEU A 39 -25.34 -18.30 -22.07
C LEU A 39 -25.03 -19.06 -20.76
N ALA A 40 -24.17 -20.09 -20.81
CA ALA A 40 -23.67 -20.80 -19.64
C ALA A 40 -22.28 -20.31 -19.18
N SER A 41 -21.73 -19.28 -19.86
CA SER A 41 -20.44 -18.67 -19.53
C SER A 41 -20.56 -17.43 -18.63
N GLU A 42 -21.77 -17.05 -18.21
CA GLU A 42 -22.00 -16.01 -17.20
C GLU A 42 -22.24 -16.57 -15.79
N THR A 43 -22.22 -17.89 -15.65
CA THR A 43 -22.06 -18.60 -14.38
C THR A 43 -20.74 -19.35 -14.38
N ALA A 44 -19.66 -18.66 -14.76
CA ALA A 44 -18.33 -18.98 -14.27
C ALA A 44 -18.32 -18.75 -12.75
N MET A 45 -18.99 -19.66 -12.03
CA MET A 45 -18.68 -20.03 -10.68
C MET A 45 -17.16 -20.14 -10.67
N VAL A 46 -16.52 -19.16 -10.03
CA VAL A 46 -15.15 -19.27 -9.59
C VAL A 46 -15.13 -20.53 -8.74
N VAL A 47 -14.79 -21.65 -9.37
CA VAL A 47 -14.46 -22.90 -8.70
C VAL A 47 -13.26 -22.54 -7.86
N ARG A 48 -13.54 -22.12 -6.63
CA ARG A 48 -12.56 -22.00 -5.56
C ARG A 48 -11.98 -23.39 -5.44
N ASN A 49 -10.80 -23.59 -6.02
CA ASN A 49 -9.92 -24.65 -5.58
C ASN A 49 -9.72 -24.45 -4.09
N VAL A 50 -10.45 -25.24 -3.31
CA VAL A 50 -10.37 -25.34 -1.87
C VAL A 50 -8.91 -25.69 -1.57
N GLY A 51 -8.11 -24.70 -1.19
CA GLY A 51 -6.71 -24.90 -0.82
C GLY A 51 -5.69 -23.91 -1.39
N ARG A 52 -6.05 -23.00 -2.31
CA ARG A 52 -5.15 -21.88 -2.66
C ARG A 52 -5.61 -20.58 -2.00
N PRO A 53 -4.71 -19.81 -1.34
CA PRO A 53 -5.04 -18.50 -0.82
C PRO A 53 -5.61 -17.65 -1.96
N ALA A 54 -6.61 -16.82 -1.66
CA ALA A 54 -7.25 -15.97 -2.67
C ALA A 54 -6.17 -15.18 -3.44
N PRO A 55 -6.22 -15.07 -4.78
CA PRO A 55 -5.18 -14.40 -5.58
C PRO A 55 -5.03 -12.89 -5.32
N LEU A 56 -5.72 -12.33 -4.31
CA LEU A 56 -5.47 -11.01 -3.75
C LEU A 56 -4.41 -11.00 -2.63
N LEU A 57 -3.80 -12.15 -2.29
CA LEU A 57 -2.94 -12.31 -1.10
C LEU A 57 -1.42 -12.20 -1.34
N ASP A 58 -0.94 -11.95 -2.56
CA ASP A 58 0.46 -11.56 -2.73
C ASP A 58 0.57 -10.10 -2.36
N ASN A 59 1.17 -9.83 -1.20
CA ASN A 59 1.26 -8.52 -0.57
C ASN A 59 1.77 -7.47 -1.60
N PRO A 60 0.89 -6.73 -2.32
CA PRO A 60 1.31 -5.81 -3.37
C PRO A 60 1.99 -4.57 -2.76
N SER A 61 2.11 -4.58 -1.43
CA SER A 61 2.44 -3.46 -0.58
C SER A 61 3.82 -3.57 0.06
N VAL A 62 4.61 -4.65 -0.11
CA VAL A 62 5.94 -4.71 0.54
C VAL A 62 6.82 -3.55 0.07
N ALA A 63 6.92 -3.33 -1.24
CA ALA A 63 7.66 -2.21 -1.80
C ALA A 63 7.13 -0.85 -1.31
N LEU A 64 5.79 -0.67 -1.29
CA LEU A 64 5.15 0.56 -0.78
C LEU A 64 5.36 0.76 0.72
N CYS A 65 5.33 -0.31 1.52
CA CYS A 65 5.60 -0.28 2.95
C CYS A 65 7.05 0.09 3.22
N VAL A 66 8.01 -0.42 2.42
CA VAL A 66 9.42 -0.04 2.53
C VAL A 66 9.64 1.43 2.14
N VAL A 67 9.00 1.92 1.07
CA VAL A 67 9.05 3.34 0.68
C VAL A 67 8.45 4.23 1.78
N LEU A 68 7.28 3.85 2.33
CA LEU A 68 6.65 4.57 3.43
C LEU A 68 7.52 4.51 4.69
N LEU A 69 8.14 3.38 5.00
CA LEU A 69 9.08 3.26 6.10
C LEU A 69 10.25 4.24 5.94
N GLY A 70 10.90 4.25 4.77
CA GLY A 70 11.97 5.19 4.46
C GLY A 70 11.54 6.65 4.58
N ALA A 71 10.36 6.99 4.07
CA ALA A 71 9.79 8.34 4.18
C ALA A 71 9.53 8.74 5.65
N ASN A 72 8.99 7.85 6.48
CA ASN A 72 8.76 8.13 7.90
C ASN A 72 10.08 8.22 8.69
N VAL A 73 11.11 7.44 8.35
CA VAL A 73 12.45 7.56 8.95
C VAL A 73 13.07 8.92 8.62
N LEU A 74 13.03 9.36 7.36
CA LEU A 74 13.52 10.69 6.98
C LEU A 74 12.78 11.79 7.74
N LEU A 75 11.47 11.66 7.87
CA LEU A 75 10.63 12.62 8.59
C LEU A 75 10.97 12.68 10.08
N PHE A 76 11.21 11.52 10.70
CA PHE A 76 11.70 11.42 12.08
C PHE A 76 13.04 12.12 12.26
N LEU A 77 13.99 11.91 11.34
CA LEU A 77 15.31 12.54 11.41
C LEU A 77 15.21 14.07 11.28
N VAL A 78 14.42 14.56 10.33
CA VAL A 78 14.21 16.00 10.13
C VAL A 78 13.52 16.60 11.36
N SER A 79 12.46 15.99 11.88
CA SER A 79 11.77 16.50 13.07
C SER A 79 12.69 16.49 14.30
N SER A 80 13.46 15.41 14.51
CA SER A 80 14.43 15.30 15.61
C SER A 80 15.51 16.37 15.50
N SER A 81 16.05 16.59 14.30
CA SER A 81 17.04 17.65 14.07
C SER A 81 16.45 19.04 14.34
N GLY A 82 15.20 19.27 13.98
CA GLY A 82 14.47 20.50 14.29
C GLY A 82 14.29 20.71 15.79
N VAL A 83 13.91 19.67 16.55
CA VAL A 83 13.81 19.74 18.02
C VAL A 83 15.16 20.10 18.64
N ILE A 84 16.24 19.44 18.22
CA ILE A 84 17.60 19.70 18.71
C ILE A 84 18.01 21.15 18.39
N ALA A 85 17.75 21.61 17.16
CA ALA A 85 18.06 22.98 16.75
C ALA A 85 17.30 24.02 17.60
N ILE A 86 16.00 23.82 17.83
CA ILE A 86 15.19 24.69 18.69
C ILE A 86 15.75 24.74 20.12
N SER A 87 16.04 23.57 20.69
CA SER A 87 16.51 23.45 22.07
C SER A 87 17.91 24.02 22.27
N THR A 88 18.80 23.90 21.28
CA THR A 88 20.19 24.40 21.36
C THR A 88 20.29 25.90 21.12
N LEU A 89 19.55 26.44 20.14
CA LEU A 89 19.61 27.86 19.78
C LEU A 89 18.80 28.76 20.72
N ARG A 90 18.02 28.18 21.64
CA ARG A 90 17.13 28.89 22.59
C ARG A 90 16.25 29.95 21.90
N GLN A 91 15.89 29.71 20.65
CA GLN A 91 15.02 30.59 19.89
C GLN A 91 13.59 30.39 20.36
N SER A 92 13.11 31.28 21.22
CA SER A 92 11.73 31.31 21.67
C SER A 92 10.88 32.09 20.66
N CYS A 93 9.99 31.40 19.95
CA CYS A 93 8.86 32.04 19.29
C CYS A 93 7.58 31.69 20.05
N ASP A 94 6.61 32.60 20.07
CA ASP A 94 5.33 32.42 20.79
C ASP A 94 4.45 31.32 20.15
N VAL A 95 4.78 30.97 18.90
CA VAL A 95 4.14 29.87 18.16
C VAL A 95 4.69 28.52 18.65
N PRO A 96 3.85 27.51 18.92
CA PRO A 96 4.24 26.22 19.51
C PRO A 96 4.94 25.26 18.51
N VAL A 97 5.97 25.73 17.79
CA VAL A 97 6.71 24.96 16.77
C VAL A 97 7.38 23.72 17.38
N TRP A 98 7.89 23.85 18.62
CA TRP A 98 8.54 22.74 19.32
C TRP A 98 7.58 21.56 19.55
N TYR A 99 6.35 21.83 20.00
CA TYR A 99 5.33 20.81 20.21
C TYR A 99 4.92 20.14 18.90
N PHE A 100 4.81 20.91 17.82
CA PHE A 100 4.54 20.37 16.49
C PHE A 100 5.63 19.38 16.03
N MET A 101 6.90 19.74 16.18
CA MET A 101 8.02 18.86 15.80
C MET A 101 8.06 17.55 16.57
N ILE A 102 7.77 17.60 17.87
CA ILE A 102 7.69 16.42 18.72
C ILE A 102 6.53 15.52 18.31
N LEU A 103 5.35 16.10 18.10
CA LEU A 103 4.17 15.35 17.67
C LEU A 103 4.44 14.64 16.34
N VAL A 104 5.03 15.34 15.38
CA VAL A 104 5.43 14.78 14.08
C VAL A 104 6.44 13.64 14.26
N GLY A 105 7.42 13.81 15.16
CA GLY A 105 8.37 12.77 15.52
C GLY A 105 7.69 11.50 16.03
N PHE A 106 6.79 11.63 17.00
CA PHE A 106 6.03 10.48 17.54
C PHE A 106 5.16 9.79 16.49
N ILE A 107 4.45 10.55 15.64
CA ILE A 107 3.62 9.96 14.59
C ILE A 107 4.48 9.24 13.54
N SER A 108 5.62 9.80 13.17
CA SER A 108 6.54 9.16 12.23
C SER A 108 7.12 7.87 12.82
N MET A 109 7.51 7.85 14.09
CA MET A 109 8.00 6.67 14.79
C MET A 109 6.94 5.58 14.87
N GLY A 110 5.71 5.93 15.26
CA GLY A 110 4.59 4.99 15.27
C GLY A 110 4.27 4.42 13.89
N SER A 111 4.33 5.28 12.86
CA SER A 111 4.16 4.86 11.45
C SER A 111 5.27 3.90 11.01
N CYS A 112 6.53 4.14 11.41
CA CYS A 112 7.64 3.24 11.11
C CYS A 112 7.41 1.84 11.69
N VAL A 113 7.06 1.76 12.98
CA VAL A 113 6.78 0.47 13.63
C VAL A 113 5.63 -0.26 12.92
N PHE A 114 4.59 0.47 12.55
CA PHE A 114 3.44 -0.09 11.83
C PHE A 114 3.83 -0.63 10.44
N PHE A 115 4.50 0.18 9.61
CA PHE A 115 4.89 -0.24 8.26
C PHE A 115 5.96 -1.32 8.26
N MET A 116 6.85 -1.33 9.26
CA MET A 116 7.80 -2.43 9.46
C MET A 116 7.07 -3.74 9.75
N ARG A 117 6.06 -3.74 10.64
CA ARG A 117 5.24 -4.94 10.89
C ARG A 117 4.47 -5.39 9.66
N MET A 118 3.94 -4.45 8.87
CA MET A 118 3.25 -4.78 7.61
C MET A 118 4.19 -5.36 6.56
N ALA A 119 5.43 -4.83 6.45
CA ALA A 119 6.44 -5.33 5.52
C ALA A 119 6.91 -6.75 5.85
N LEU A 120 6.93 -7.11 7.14
CA LEU A 120 7.28 -8.46 7.62
C LEU A 120 6.12 -9.45 7.52
N LEU A 121 4.90 -9.00 7.23
CA LEU A 121 3.72 -9.86 7.14
C LEU A 121 3.64 -10.46 5.73
N GLU A 122 4.14 -11.67 5.55
CA GLU A 122 4.05 -12.37 4.27
C GLU A 122 2.63 -12.89 3.98
N HIS A 123 1.96 -13.42 5.00
CA HIS A 123 0.62 -14.02 4.89
C HIS A 123 -0.27 -13.52 6.03
N GLY A 124 -1.46 -13.03 5.69
CA GLY A 124 -2.45 -12.52 6.65
C GLY A 124 -3.84 -13.06 6.37
N SER A 125 -4.62 -13.28 7.43
CA SER A 125 -6.05 -13.64 7.29
C SER A 125 -6.88 -12.45 6.80
N ASP A 126 -8.04 -12.69 6.18
CA ASP A 126 -8.96 -11.63 5.70
C ASP A 126 -9.34 -10.64 6.83
N VAL A 127 -9.56 -11.15 8.04
CA VAL A 127 -9.87 -10.34 9.24
C VAL A 127 -8.68 -9.47 9.63
N GLN A 128 -7.47 -10.01 9.56
CA GLN A 128 -6.25 -9.26 9.87
C GLN A 128 -6.01 -8.15 8.85
N TRP A 129 -6.23 -8.41 7.56
CA TRP A 129 -6.16 -7.38 6.52
C TRP A 129 -7.20 -6.27 6.70
N LEU A 130 -8.42 -6.61 7.14
CA LEU A 130 -9.45 -5.62 7.49
C LEU A 130 -9.00 -4.74 8.66
N GLN A 131 -8.43 -5.32 9.71
CA GLN A 131 -7.90 -4.58 10.86
C GLN A 131 -6.74 -3.66 10.46
N ILE A 132 -5.80 -4.16 9.65
CA ILE A 132 -4.69 -3.38 9.11
C ILE A 132 -5.23 -2.22 8.26
N GLY A 133 -6.20 -2.47 7.40
CA GLY A 133 -6.84 -1.43 6.59
C GLY A 133 -7.51 -0.35 7.42
N GLY A 134 -8.25 -0.73 8.46
CA GLY A 134 -8.83 0.20 9.42
C GLY A 134 -7.76 1.05 10.11
N ALA A 135 -6.66 0.44 10.54
CA ALA A 135 -5.53 1.14 11.16
C ALA A 135 -4.85 2.13 10.18
N VAL A 136 -4.65 1.75 8.91
CA VAL A 136 -4.10 2.63 7.87
C VAL A 136 -5.01 3.85 7.65
N CYS A 137 -6.32 3.65 7.56
CA CYS A 137 -7.28 4.74 7.43
C CYS A 137 -7.25 5.69 8.63
N LEU A 138 -7.21 5.15 9.86
CA LEU A 138 -7.12 5.96 11.08
C LEU A 138 -5.81 6.76 11.11
N MET A 139 -4.68 6.15 10.78
CA MET A 139 -3.40 6.86 10.67
C MET A 139 -3.43 7.96 9.60
N ALA A 140 -4.07 7.71 8.45
CA ALA A 140 -4.21 8.72 7.42
C ALA A 140 -5.03 9.94 7.91
N LEU A 141 -6.10 9.72 8.68
CA LEU A 141 -6.89 10.78 9.30
C LEU A 141 -6.08 11.59 10.33
N VAL A 142 -5.35 10.90 11.21
CA VAL A 142 -4.48 11.56 12.19
C VAL A 142 -3.40 12.38 11.49
N LYS A 143 -2.77 11.83 10.44
CA LYS A 143 -1.79 12.56 9.63
C LYS A 143 -2.41 13.79 8.96
N ALA A 144 -3.59 13.66 8.37
CA ALA A 144 -4.29 14.79 7.75
C ALA A 144 -4.61 15.92 8.76
N ALA A 145 -5.02 15.58 9.98
CA ALA A 145 -5.25 16.55 11.05
C ALA A 145 -3.96 17.28 11.45
N VAL A 146 -2.84 16.56 11.56
CA VAL A 146 -1.54 17.17 11.89
C VAL A 146 -0.98 18.00 10.72
N VAL A 147 -1.18 17.58 9.47
CA VAL A 147 -0.88 18.42 8.29
C VAL A 147 -1.65 19.73 8.39
N PHE A 148 -2.97 19.66 8.60
CA PHE A 148 -3.83 20.84 8.69
C PHE A 148 -3.34 21.79 9.80
N TRP A 149 -3.04 21.24 10.98
CA TRP A 149 -2.49 22.02 12.09
C TRP A 149 -1.11 22.63 11.77
N GLY A 150 -0.21 21.89 11.13
CA GLY A 150 1.09 22.39 10.68
C GLY A 150 0.98 23.55 9.69
N VAL A 151 0.02 23.48 8.77
CA VAL A 151 -0.27 24.59 7.83
C VAL A 151 -0.77 25.82 8.57
N LEU A 152 -1.63 25.68 9.58
CA LEU A 152 -2.08 26.81 10.40
C LEU A 152 -0.92 27.47 11.16
N ILE A 153 -0.01 26.67 11.74
CA ILE A 153 1.21 27.15 12.40
C ILE A 153 2.06 27.97 11.42
N ILE A 154 2.29 27.45 10.22
CA ILE A 154 3.04 28.14 9.17
C ILE A 154 2.40 29.48 8.80
N ILE A 155 1.07 29.52 8.64
CA ILE A 155 0.34 30.76 8.34
C ILE A 155 0.50 31.78 9.47
N GLN A 156 0.45 31.34 10.74
CA GLN A 156 0.65 32.22 11.89
C GLN A 156 2.06 32.81 11.92
N ILE A 157 3.09 31.99 11.65
CA ILE A 157 4.48 32.45 11.56
C ILE A 157 4.64 33.51 10.47
N TYR A 158 4.04 33.28 9.30
CA TYR A 158 4.12 34.20 8.17
C TYR A 158 3.42 35.54 8.45
N LYS A 159 2.23 35.52 9.08
CA LYS A 159 1.47 36.73 9.40
C LYS A 159 2.02 37.51 10.58
N GLY A 160 2.61 36.84 11.56
CA GLY A 160 3.03 37.48 12.81
C GLY A 160 4.28 38.35 12.68
N ASN A 161 5.18 38.08 11.73
CA ASN A 161 6.53 38.67 11.69
C ASN A 161 7.35 38.49 13.00
N GLN A 162 6.85 37.69 13.95
CA GLN A 162 7.39 37.54 15.31
C GLN A 162 8.53 36.52 15.41
N CYS A 163 8.85 35.78 14.34
CA CYS A 163 9.91 34.76 14.33
C CYS A 163 11.07 35.11 13.39
N GLN A 164 11.36 36.39 13.12
CA GLN A 164 12.44 36.77 12.18
C GLN A 164 13.83 36.27 12.59
N ASP A 165 14.12 36.24 13.89
CA ASP A 165 15.40 35.71 14.39
C ASP A 165 15.48 34.18 14.31
N ALA A 166 14.33 33.49 14.16
CA ALA A 166 14.22 32.03 14.17
C ALA A 166 14.03 31.41 12.77
N GLN A 167 14.47 32.08 11.71
CA GLN A 167 14.29 31.62 10.33
C GLN A 167 14.79 30.18 10.08
N GLY A 168 15.91 29.79 10.70
CA GLY A 168 16.43 28.42 10.58
C GLY A 168 15.48 27.36 11.12
N VAL A 169 14.93 27.59 12.32
CA VAL A 169 13.93 26.72 12.97
C VAL A 169 12.63 26.65 12.15
N VAL A 170 12.18 27.80 11.67
CA VAL A 170 10.98 27.91 10.84
C VAL A 170 11.14 27.11 9.55
N GLY A 171 12.34 27.11 8.95
CA GLY A 171 12.68 26.30 7.79
C GLY A 171 12.44 24.80 8.02
N PHE A 172 12.83 24.27 9.19
CA PHE A 172 12.52 22.88 9.53
C PHE A 172 11.01 22.63 9.56
N ALA A 173 10.20 23.55 10.10
CA ALA A 173 8.75 23.36 10.20
C ALA A 173 8.10 23.29 8.81
N TYR A 174 8.57 24.11 7.87
CA TYR A 174 8.18 24.03 6.46
C TYR A 174 8.55 22.69 5.84
N VAL A 175 9.80 22.24 5.98
CA VAL A 175 10.27 20.98 5.42
C VAL A 175 9.51 19.79 6.02
N CYS A 176 9.35 19.75 7.35
CA CYS A 176 8.54 18.74 8.03
C CYS A 176 7.12 18.72 7.48
N THR A 177 6.45 19.87 7.39
CA THR A 177 5.06 19.94 6.88
C THR A 177 4.98 19.46 5.43
N ALA A 178 5.89 19.88 4.56
CA ALA A 178 5.93 19.44 3.16
C ALA A 178 6.14 17.92 3.03
N LEU A 179 7.11 17.36 3.75
CA LEU A 179 7.33 15.91 3.79
C LEU A 179 6.11 15.16 4.35
N PHE A 180 5.45 15.74 5.35
CA PHE A 180 4.28 15.14 5.98
C PHE A 180 3.06 15.15 5.06
N VAL A 181 2.87 16.21 4.25
CA VAL A 181 1.87 16.28 3.17
C VAL A 181 2.11 15.17 2.15
N VAL A 182 3.34 15.03 1.66
CA VAL A 182 3.70 13.99 0.68
C VAL A 182 3.44 12.59 1.26
N ASN A 183 3.90 12.33 2.48
CA ASN A 183 3.70 11.05 3.16
C ASN A 183 2.21 10.73 3.38
N THR A 184 1.41 11.74 3.74
CA THR A 184 -0.05 11.62 3.86
C THR A 184 -0.70 11.29 2.52
N GLY A 185 -0.28 11.96 1.43
CA GLY A 185 -0.76 11.70 0.08
C GLY A 185 -0.49 10.28 -0.39
N VAL A 186 0.73 9.77 -0.17
CA VAL A 186 1.07 8.37 -0.48
C VAL A 186 0.23 7.41 0.36
N CYS A 187 0.05 7.69 1.66
CA CYS A 187 -0.78 6.86 2.54
C CYS A 187 -2.25 6.80 2.06
N LEU A 188 -2.83 7.94 1.66
CA LEU A 188 -4.18 8.02 1.10
C LEU A 188 -4.29 7.28 -0.25
N LEU A 189 -3.26 7.37 -1.09
CA LEU A 189 -3.21 6.63 -2.35
C LEU A 189 -3.22 5.12 -2.09
N VAL A 190 -2.43 4.64 -1.13
CA VAL A 190 -2.43 3.23 -0.72
C VAL A 190 -3.78 2.81 -0.15
N ALA A 191 -4.36 3.61 0.75
CA ALA A 191 -5.70 3.38 1.28
C ALA A 191 -6.74 3.25 0.16
N LYS A 192 -6.65 4.13 -0.85
CA LYS A 192 -7.58 4.15 -1.98
C LYS A 192 -7.39 2.97 -2.93
N LEU A 193 -6.15 2.63 -3.28
CA LEU A 193 -5.88 1.59 -4.29
C LEU A 193 -5.99 0.18 -3.73
N VAL A 194 -5.59 -0.03 -2.48
CA VAL A 194 -5.51 -1.38 -1.88
C VAL A 194 -6.76 -1.70 -1.08
N PHE A 195 -7.20 -0.78 -0.22
CA PHE A 195 -8.20 -1.11 0.81
C PHE A 195 -9.64 -0.84 0.38
N LEU A 196 -9.92 0.24 -0.36
CA LEU A 196 -11.28 0.52 -0.84
C LEU A 196 -11.87 -0.61 -1.69
N PRO A 197 -11.16 -1.19 -2.68
CA PRO A 197 -11.70 -2.30 -3.47
C PRO A 197 -11.96 -3.57 -2.63
N SER A 198 -11.10 -3.83 -1.65
CA SER A 198 -11.27 -4.98 -0.73
C SER A 198 -12.52 -4.79 0.15
N LEU A 199 -12.69 -3.58 0.69
CA LEU A 199 -13.86 -3.21 1.50
C LEU A 199 -15.17 -3.29 0.70
N THR A 200 -15.21 -2.77 -0.52
CA THR A 200 -16.42 -2.81 -1.35
C THR A 200 -16.81 -4.25 -1.70
N LEU A 201 -15.84 -5.12 -2.01
CA LEU A 201 -16.07 -6.54 -2.25
C LEU A 201 -16.61 -7.27 -1.02
N GLN A 202 -16.08 -6.97 0.17
CA GLN A 202 -16.56 -7.58 1.42
C GLN A 202 -17.98 -7.11 1.79
N LEU A 203 -18.26 -5.81 1.65
CA LEU A 203 -19.61 -5.26 1.87
C LEU A 203 -20.63 -5.84 0.90
N PHE A 204 -20.25 -6.06 -0.36
CA PHE A 204 -21.11 -6.70 -1.35
C PHE A 204 -21.44 -8.15 -0.96
N LYS A 205 -20.45 -8.94 -0.52
CA LYS A 205 -20.67 -10.31 -0.03
C LYS A 205 -21.59 -10.35 1.18
N LEU A 206 -21.43 -9.41 2.12
CA LEU A 206 -22.30 -9.33 3.31
C LEU A 206 -23.74 -8.98 2.93
N ARG A 207 -23.97 -8.14 1.92
CA ARG A 207 -25.32 -7.86 1.41
C ARG A 207 -25.99 -9.07 0.77
N GLN A 208 -25.23 -9.93 0.09
CA GLN A 208 -25.78 -11.13 -0.58
C GLN A 208 -26.15 -12.26 0.40
N LEU A 209 -25.65 -12.20 1.63
CA LEU A 209 -25.96 -13.18 2.69
C LEU A 209 -27.21 -12.81 3.51
N LYS A 210 -27.79 -11.63 3.27
CA LYS A 210 -28.96 -11.11 3.99
C LYS A 210 -30.17 -11.08 3.07
#